data_AF-A0A2D8ZVU9-F1
#
_entry.id   AF-A0A2D8ZVU9-F1
#
_cell.length_a   1.000
_cell.length_b   1.000
_cell.length_c   1.000
_cell.angle_alpha   90.00
_cell.angle_beta   90.00
_cell.angle_gamma   90.00
#
_symmetry.space_group_name_H-M   'P 1'
#
loop_
_entity.id
_entity.type
_entity.pdbx_description
1 polymer ?
#
loop_
_entity_poly.entity_id
_entity_poly.type
_entity_poly.pdbx_seq_one_letter_code
_entity_poly.pdbx_strand_id
1 'polypeptide(L)'
;MLKKFIFGSAALAISACGNDAGSVTDAPADPPIEPPAFAVNDYSDTTNWLCHPDKSDDACSIDLTATEILADGTTTRLPHTPAAEPAFDCFYIYPTVSFDVTPNSDMIAGPEELNVVANQFARYGETCRLFAPIYRQTTLLELQKQMTAGQTAADDAMRYADVIGSWNTYLANENNGRGVVLIGHSQGASMIYQMLEKDIVGSPAQEKLIAVHAIGYETVIDPSTGRASGLPVCSSPSETGCIVSFASFRESSPPPEDSFFGKAQDGKRAVCTNPAALGGGQGDLKAYMPRQSLGRLAPNDYGVAVDTPFVSLPGLLSAQCLANDTHDWLAVTIHADPADPRADDIPGDLVFNGKVVPDWGLHLVDMNLAMGNLVDLARTQGQAWLDAQNAE
;
A
#
# COMPACT_ATOMS: atom_id res chain seq x y z
N MET A 1 -64.65 -34.50 -69.15
CA MET A 1 -64.98 -33.11 -68.75
C MET A 1 -63.74 -32.25 -68.93
N LEU A 2 -63.92 -31.07 -69.56
CA LEU A 2 -63.07 -29.85 -69.64
C LEU A 2 -61.59 -29.93 -69.16
N LYS A 3 -60.61 -29.68 -70.06
CA LYS A 3 -59.99 -28.36 -70.39
C LYS A 3 -59.28 -27.72 -69.18
N LYS A 4 -58.11 -27.09 -69.24
CA LYS A 4 -56.97 -26.81 -70.17
C LYS A 4 -56.08 -25.82 -69.34
N PHE A 5 -54.95 -25.37 -69.91
CA PHE A 5 -54.27 -24.06 -69.67
C PHE A 5 -53.23 -23.99 -68.55
N ILE A 6 -52.11 -23.25 -68.65
CA ILE A 6 -51.28 -22.65 -69.72
C ILE A 6 -50.03 -22.08 -69.01
N PHE A 7 -48.92 -21.95 -69.74
CA PHE A 7 -47.72 -21.18 -69.37
C PHE A 7 -48.03 -19.72 -68.97
N GLY A 8 -47.35 -19.20 -67.94
CA GLY A 8 -47.42 -17.77 -67.58
C GLY A 8 -46.12 -17.28 -66.96
N SER A 9 -45.51 -16.30 -67.63
CA SER A 9 -44.16 -15.80 -67.48
C SER A 9 -43.89 -14.99 -66.20
N ALA A 10 -42.60 -14.91 -65.86
CA ALA A 10 -42.02 -14.06 -64.85
C ALA A 10 -42.31 -12.57 -65.06
N ALA A 11 -42.60 -11.87 -63.96
CA ALA A 11 -42.54 -10.41 -63.85
C ALA A 11 -41.65 -10.07 -62.64
N LEU A 12 -40.49 -9.46 -62.91
CA LEU A 12 -39.63 -8.80 -61.92
C LEU A 12 -40.36 -7.54 -61.44
N ALA A 13 -40.72 -7.48 -60.16
CA ALA A 13 -41.09 -6.24 -59.50
C ALA A 13 -39.89 -5.78 -58.66
N ILE A 14 -39.21 -4.73 -59.14
CA ILE A 14 -38.19 -4.01 -58.39
C ILE A 14 -38.93 -3.15 -57.36
N SER A 15 -38.93 -3.58 -56.10
CA SER A 15 -39.39 -2.74 -54.99
C SER A 15 -38.27 -1.79 -54.61
N ALA A 16 -38.50 -0.50 -54.79
CA ALA A 16 -37.61 0.57 -54.37
C ALA A 16 -37.53 0.59 -52.83
N CYS A 17 -36.34 0.39 -52.27
CA CYS A 17 -36.06 0.74 -50.88
C CYS A 17 -36.00 2.27 -50.77
N GLY A 18 -36.95 2.86 -50.04
CA GLY A 18 -36.89 4.25 -49.64
C GLY A 18 -35.71 4.46 -48.69
N ASN A 19 -34.90 5.49 -48.96
CA ASN A 19 -33.92 6.01 -48.02
C ASN A 19 -34.66 6.74 -46.89
N ASP A 20 -35.00 6.05 -45.82
CA ASP A 20 -35.22 6.69 -44.52
C ASP A 20 -33.84 6.91 -43.89
N ALA A 21 -33.20 8.02 -44.28
CA ALA A 21 -32.08 8.58 -43.56
C ALA A 21 -32.61 9.15 -42.24
N GLY A 22 -32.71 8.31 -41.22
CA GLY A 22 -32.85 8.78 -39.85
C GLY A 22 -31.64 9.65 -39.53
N SER A 23 -31.87 10.93 -39.23
CA SER A 23 -30.84 11.82 -38.73
C SER A 23 -30.32 11.27 -37.41
N VAL A 24 -29.14 10.68 -37.42
CA VAL A 24 -28.38 10.41 -36.20
C VAL A 24 -28.01 11.79 -35.67
N THR A 25 -28.69 12.24 -34.63
CA THR A 25 -28.27 13.42 -33.89
C THR A 25 -26.98 13.05 -33.18
N ASP A 26 -25.85 13.61 -33.63
CA ASP A 26 -24.60 13.53 -32.90
C ASP A 26 -24.85 13.95 -31.45
N ALA A 27 -24.50 13.06 -30.51
CA ALA A 27 -24.48 13.42 -29.11
C ALA A 27 -23.57 14.65 -28.94
N PRO A 28 -23.91 15.62 -28.08
CA PRO A 28 -23.04 16.76 -27.83
C PRO A 28 -21.67 16.23 -27.42
N ALA A 29 -20.61 16.68 -28.11
CA ALA A 29 -19.25 16.41 -27.68
C ALA A 29 -19.11 16.88 -26.23
N ASP A 30 -18.53 16.04 -25.38
CA ASP A 30 -18.21 16.43 -24.01
C ASP A 30 -17.39 17.73 -24.03
N PRO A 31 -17.67 18.67 -23.10
CA PRO A 31 -16.91 19.91 -23.04
C PRO A 31 -15.40 19.58 -22.89
N PRO A 32 -14.52 20.39 -23.48
CA PRO A 32 -13.08 20.18 -23.34
C PRO A 32 -12.72 20.12 -21.85
N ILE A 33 -12.01 19.07 -21.45
CA ILE A 33 -11.48 18.94 -20.08
C ILE A 33 -10.54 20.13 -19.86
N GLU A 34 -10.92 21.02 -18.95
CA GLU A 34 -10.06 22.14 -18.55
C GLU A 34 -8.77 21.58 -17.94
N PRO A 35 -7.59 22.10 -18.33
CA PRO A 35 -6.33 21.62 -17.76
C PRO A 35 -6.36 21.76 -16.23
N PRO A 36 -5.71 20.84 -15.50
CA PRO A 36 -5.69 20.90 -14.04
C PRO A 36 -5.08 22.24 -13.58
N ALA A 37 -5.58 22.76 -12.45
CA ALA A 37 -5.12 24.01 -11.85
C ALA A 37 -3.70 23.90 -11.24
N PHE A 38 -3.03 22.76 -11.39
CA PHE A 38 -1.69 22.46 -10.90
C PHE A 38 -0.80 21.96 -12.05
N ALA A 39 0.50 22.22 -11.93
CA ALA A 39 1.49 21.64 -12.85
C ALA A 39 1.59 20.12 -12.65
N VAL A 40 1.64 19.38 -13.75
CA VAL A 40 1.86 17.92 -13.76
C VAL A 40 3.37 17.65 -13.71
N ASN A 41 3.78 16.69 -12.88
CA ASN A 41 5.18 16.27 -12.78
C ASN A 41 5.57 15.29 -13.90
N ASP A 42 6.82 15.35 -14.34
CA ASP A 42 7.37 14.45 -15.35
C ASP A 42 8.07 13.25 -14.69
N TYR A 43 7.36 12.12 -14.57
CA TYR A 43 7.92 10.92 -13.97
C TYR A 43 8.86 10.13 -14.88
N SER A 44 9.09 10.56 -16.12
CA SER A 44 10.20 10.03 -16.93
C SER A 44 11.56 10.54 -16.43
N ASP A 45 11.55 11.62 -15.65
CA ASP A 45 12.72 12.09 -14.92
C ASP A 45 12.90 11.33 -13.60
N THR A 46 14.00 10.58 -13.50
CA THR A 46 14.39 9.84 -12.29
C THR A 46 14.55 10.73 -11.05
N THR A 47 14.69 12.07 -11.18
CA THR A 47 14.71 12.95 -10.00
C THR A 47 13.38 13.02 -9.27
N ASN A 48 12.26 12.69 -9.92
CA ASN A 48 10.93 12.64 -9.31
C ASN A 48 10.64 11.33 -8.59
N TRP A 49 11.68 10.54 -8.30
CA TRP A 49 11.59 9.26 -7.59
C TRP A 49 12.51 9.27 -6.38
N LEU A 50 11.99 8.82 -5.23
CA LEU A 50 12.81 8.47 -4.08
C LEU A 50 13.62 7.22 -4.39
N CYS A 51 12.94 6.20 -4.93
CA CYS A 51 13.58 4.97 -5.37
C CYS A 51 13.29 4.68 -6.82
N HIS A 52 14.37 4.38 -7.56
CA HIS A 52 14.32 3.96 -8.94
C HIS A 52 15.59 3.15 -9.25
N PRO A 53 15.52 1.98 -9.91
CA PRO A 53 16.69 1.12 -10.15
C PRO A 53 17.86 1.82 -10.89
N ASP A 54 17.53 2.76 -11.78
CA ASP A 54 18.51 3.52 -12.56
C ASP A 54 18.98 4.84 -11.90
N LYS A 55 18.50 5.15 -10.69
CA LYS A 55 18.87 6.38 -9.97
C LYS A 55 20.17 6.20 -9.19
N SER A 56 21.14 7.09 -9.41
CA SER A 56 22.47 7.00 -8.78
C SER A 56 22.47 7.28 -7.27
N ASP A 57 21.54 8.12 -6.82
CA ASP A 57 21.31 8.56 -5.45
C ASP A 57 19.98 7.97 -4.93
N ASP A 58 19.73 6.71 -5.25
CA ASP A 58 18.53 5.97 -4.87
C ASP A 58 18.38 5.88 -3.34
N ALA A 59 17.25 6.38 -2.81
CA ALA A 59 16.94 6.36 -1.38
C ALA A 59 16.76 4.95 -0.82
N CYS A 60 16.48 3.95 -1.67
CA CYS A 60 16.40 2.55 -1.27
C CYS A 60 17.77 1.86 -1.19
N SER A 61 18.82 2.46 -1.76
CA SER A 61 20.19 1.92 -1.77
C SER A 61 20.97 2.30 -0.49
N ILE A 62 20.50 1.81 0.65
CA ILE A 62 20.98 2.15 2.00
C ILE A 62 21.32 0.92 2.85
N ASP A 63 22.05 1.13 3.96
CA ASP A 63 22.31 0.07 4.93
C ASP A 63 21.04 -0.26 5.73
N LEU A 64 20.50 -1.46 5.51
CA LEU A 64 19.35 -2.00 6.25
C LEU A 64 19.76 -3.13 7.21
N THR A 65 21.05 -3.25 7.52
CA THR A 65 21.54 -4.24 8.50
C THR A 65 20.74 -4.11 9.80
N ALA A 66 20.38 -5.25 10.36
CA ALA A 66 19.73 -5.33 11.66
C ALA A 66 20.65 -5.98 12.70
N THR A 67 20.41 -5.70 13.98
CA THR A 67 20.88 -6.53 15.08
C THR A 67 19.72 -7.39 15.54
N GLU A 68 19.85 -8.71 15.41
CA GLU A 68 18.95 -9.66 16.07
C GLU A 68 19.29 -9.69 17.56
N ILE A 69 18.26 -9.60 18.41
CA ILE A 69 18.39 -9.71 19.86
C ILE A 69 17.53 -10.89 20.32
N LEU A 70 18.18 -11.94 20.81
CA LEU A 70 17.54 -13.11 21.41
C LEU A 70 17.15 -12.85 22.88
N ALA A 71 16.33 -13.73 23.46
CA ALA A 71 15.81 -13.58 24.83
C ALA A 71 16.93 -13.54 25.88
N ASP A 72 17.99 -14.31 25.68
CA ASP A 72 19.15 -14.33 26.58
C ASP A 72 20.08 -13.11 26.41
N GLY A 73 19.71 -12.13 25.56
CA GLY A 73 20.50 -10.95 25.25
C GLY A 73 21.60 -11.20 24.20
N THR A 74 21.71 -12.41 23.65
CA THR A 74 22.66 -12.69 22.56
C THR A 74 22.30 -11.85 21.34
N THR A 75 23.30 -11.13 20.81
CA THR A 75 23.14 -10.28 19.62
C THR A 75 23.84 -10.86 18.41
N THR A 76 23.16 -10.89 17.26
CA THR A 76 23.74 -11.28 15.97
C THR A 76 23.50 -10.19 14.93
N ARG A 77 24.54 -9.82 14.17
CA ARG A 77 24.39 -8.86 13.06
C ARG A 77 23.76 -9.58 11.86
N LEU A 78 22.62 -9.11 11.39
CA LEU A 78 21.89 -9.62 10.23
C LEU A 78 22.08 -8.67 9.03
N PRO A 79 23.02 -8.96 8.11
CA PRO A 79 23.22 -8.13 6.94
C PRO A 79 22.00 -8.17 6.00
N HIS A 80 21.62 -7.02 5.46
CA HIS A 80 20.65 -6.94 4.38
C HIS A 80 21.33 -7.24 3.04
N THR A 81 20.73 -8.09 2.22
CA THR A 81 21.21 -8.41 0.87
C THR A 81 20.07 -8.23 -0.12
N PRO A 82 20.11 -7.21 -0.99
CA PRO A 82 19.15 -7.09 -2.08
C PRO A 82 19.20 -8.29 -3.02
N ALA A 83 18.07 -8.63 -3.64
CA ALA A 83 18.03 -9.60 -4.72
C ALA A 83 18.81 -9.07 -5.93
N ALA A 84 19.76 -9.87 -6.44
CA ALA A 84 20.63 -9.47 -7.54
C ALA A 84 19.85 -9.26 -8.86
N GLU A 85 18.89 -10.15 -9.13
CA GLU A 85 18.04 -10.12 -10.33
C GLU A 85 16.59 -10.39 -9.91
N PRO A 86 15.90 -9.40 -9.33
CA PRO A 86 14.52 -9.60 -8.90
C PRO A 86 13.64 -9.94 -10.11
N ALA A 87 12.70 -10.88 -9.96
CA ALA A 87 11.85 -11.34 -11.06
C ALA A 87 10.56 -10.51 -11.25
N PHE A 88 10.20 -9.71 -10.23
CA PHE A 88 9.05 -8.83 -10.22
C PHE A 88 9.37 -7.50 -9.55
N ASP A 89 8.40 -6.60 -9.50
CA ASP A 89 8.57 -5.23 -9.05
C ASP A 89 7.73 -4.93 -7.80
N CYS A 90 8.16 -3.95 -7.01
CA CYS A 90 7.36 -3.36 -5.95
C CYS A 90 7.22 -1.86 -6.19
N PHE A 91 5.99 -1.38 -6.09
CA PHE A 91 5.63 0.01 -6.29
C PHE A 91 5.06 0.58 -4.99
N TYR A 92 5.75 1.55 -4.39
CA TYR A 92 5.46 2.06 -3.06
C TYR A 92 4.95 3.49 -3.08
N ILE A 93 3.83 3.72 -2.41
CA ILE A 93 3.32 5.07 -2.11
C ILE A 93 3.50 5.30 -0.60
N TYR A 94 4.35 6.26 -0.24
CA TYR A 94 4.72 6.53 1.15
C TYR A 94 3.62 7.30 1.91
N PRO A 95 3.62 7.30 3.26
CA PRO A 95 2.61 8.01 4.08
C PRO A 95 2.91 9.51 4.18
N THR A 96 2.05 10.25 4.90
CA THR A 96 2.34 11.64 5.31
C THR A 96 3.58 11.71 6.21
N VAL A 97 4.65 12.32 5.72
CA VAL A 97 5.92 12.53 6.45
C VAL A 97 6.47 13.95 6.35
N SER A 98 6.13 14.70 5.30
CA SER A 98 6.75 16.00 5.00
C SER A 98 6.60 17.02 6.13
N PHE A 99 7.71 17.71 6.43
CA PHE A 99 7.75 18.85 7.33
C PHE A 99 7.52 20.21 6.65
N ASP A 100 7.18 20.23 5.37
CA ASP A 100 6.83 21.45 4.66
C ASP A 100 5.66 22.20 5.32
N VAL A 101 5.68 23.52 5.17
CA VAL A 101 4.69 24.41 5.80
C VAL A 101 3.46 24.67 4.92
N THR A 102 3.49 24.25 3.66
CA THR A 102 2.36 24.30 2.72
C THR A 102 1.37 23.16 2.97
N PRO A 103 0.12 23.25 2.48
CA PRO A 103 -0.85 22.17 2.67
C PRO A 103 -0.44 20.83 2.05
N ASN A 104 0.19 20.87 0.87
CA ASN A 104 0.88 19.73 0.25
C ASN A 104 2.38 19.99 0.25
N SER A 105 3.19 18.93 0.28
CA SER A 105 4.65 19.02 0.13
C SER A 105 5.03 19.52 -1.26
N ASP A 106 6.29 19.92 -1.41
CA ASP A 106 6.89 20.10 -2.72
C ASP A 106 7.39 18.76 -3.32
N MET A 107 8.22 18.84 -4.37
CA MET A 107 8.82 17.70 -5.07
C MET A 107 10.30 17.47 -4.66
N ILE A 108 10.76 18.11 -3.60
CA ILE A 108 12.13 18.05 -3.10
C ILE A 108 12.14 17.21 -1.82
N ALA A 109 12.60 15.97 -1.94
CA ALA A 109 12.68 15.06 -0.79
C ALA A 109 13.59 15.60 0.32
N GLY A 110 13.05 15.67 1.53
CA GLY A 110 13.79 15.94 2.76
C GLY A 110 14.26 14.66 3.47
N PRO A 111 14.96 14.81 4.61
CA PRO A 111 15.37 13.66 5.43
C PRO A 111 14.22 12.75 5.85
N GLU A 112 13.00 13.28 5.98
CA GLU A 112 11.79 12.56 6.36
C GLU A 112 11.28 11.62 5.26
N GLU A 113 11.28 12.04 3.99
CA GLU A 113 10.97 11.19 2.84
C GLU A 113 12.04 10.11 2.64
N LEU A 114 13.32 10.44 2.83
CA LEU A 114 14.41 9.47 2.74
C LEU A 114 14.31 8.42 3.87
N ASN A 115 13.99 8.85 5.09
CA ASN A 115 13.89 7.95 6.25
C ASN A 115 12.67 7.03 6.16
N VAL A 116 11.53 7.49 5.62
CA VAL A 116 10.34 6.62 5.55
C VAL A 116 10.53 5.45 4.61
N VAL A 117 11.22 5.65 3.48
CA VAL A 117 11.61 4.58 2.57
C VAL A 117 12.46 3.53 3.29
N ALA A 118 13.44 3.96 4.09
CA ALA A 118 14.26 3.05 4.89
C ALA A 118 13.43 2.18 5.83
N ASN A 119 12.43 2.79 6.47
CA ASN A 119 11.61 2.14 7.48
C ASN A 119 10.54 1.22 6.91
N GLN A 120 10.00 1.54 5.74
CA GLN A 120 8.75 0.94 5.27
C GLN A 120 8.88 0.19 3.94
N PHE A 121 9.94 0.41 3.15
CA PHE A 121 9.97 -0.08 1.78
C PHE A 121 11.30 -0.70 1.34
N ALA A 122 12.44 -0.11 1.68
CA ALA A 122 13.73 -0.53 1.10
C ALA A 122 14.06 -2.03 1.32
N ARG A 123 13.57 -2.65 2.41
CA ARG A 123 13.79 -4.08 2.68
C ARG A 123 13.07 -5.01 1.70
N TYR A 124 12.03 -4.55 0.99
CA TYR A 124 11.45 -5.31 -0.12
C TYR A 124 12.46 -5.54 -1.25
N GLY A 125 13.58 -4.82 -1.28
CA GLY A 125 14.69 -5.06 -2.19
C GLY A 125 15.28 -6.47 -2.07
N GLU A 126 15.02 -7.20 -0.98
CA GLU A 126 15.32 -8.63 -0.85
C GLU A 126 14.57 -9.52 -1.86
N THR A 127 13.55 -9.00 -2.56
CA THR A 127 12.73 -9.80 -3.48
C THR A 127 12.30 -9.12 -4.79
N CYS A 128 12.24 -7.79 -4.87
CA CYS A 128 11.71 -7.07 -6.04
C CYS A 128 12.55 -5.83 -6.40
N ARG A 129 12.40 -5.34 -7.65
CA ARG A 129 12.90 -4.01 -8.02
C ARG A 129 12.03 -2.94 -7.37
N LEU A 130 12.65 -1.87 -6.90
CA LEU A 130 11.99 -0.88 -6.04
C LEU A 130 11.67 0.41 -6.79
N PHE A 131 10.41 0.81 -6.79
CA PHE A 131 9.93 2.06 -7.35
C PHE A 131 9.14 2.82 -6.27
N ALA A 132 9.56 4.04 -5.94
CA ALA A 132 8.86 4.92 -5.01
C ALA A 132 8.88 6.35 -5.56
N PRO A 133 7.78 6.86 -6.12
CA PRO A 133 7.72 8.21 -6.68
C PRO A 133 7.68 9.25 -5.57
N ILE A 134 8.31 10.41 -5.78
CA ILE A 134 8.00 11.61 -5.00
C ILE A 134 6.63 12.09 -5.46
N TYR A 135 5.74 12.41 -4.52
CA TYR A 135 4.42 12.95 -4.82
C TYR A 135 4.06 14.02 -3.79
N ARG A 136 3.22 14.99 -4.16
CA ARG A 136 2.82 16.11 -3.29
C ARG A 136 1.81 15.67 -2.24
N GLN A 137 2.30 14.93 -1.26
CA GLN A 137 1.59 14.45 -0.08
C GLN A 137 1.00 15.59 0.76
N THR A 138 -0.02 15.30 1.56
CA THR A 138 -0.42 16.23 2.64
C THR A 138 0.72 16.33 3.64
N THR A 139 1.07 17.53 4.10
CA THR A 139 2.14 17.72 5.08
C THR A 139 1.70 17.37 6.49
N LEU A 140 2.64 17.07 7.39
CA LEU A 140 2.33 16.80 8.80
C LEU A 140 1.63 17.99 9.48
N LEU A 141 2.02 19.22 9.12
CA LEU A 141 1.37 20.44 9.62
C LEU A 141 -0.10 20.49 9.21
N GLU A 142 -0.41 20.18 7.95
CA GLU A 142 -1.78 20.21 7.47
C GLU A 142 -2.61 19.05 8.01
N LEU A 143 -2.03 17.85 8.14
CA LEU A 143 -2.68 16.71 8.80
C LEU A 143 -3.05 17.05 10.25
N GLN A 144 -2.16 17.71 10.98
CA GLN A 144 -2.46 18.18 12.34
C GLN A 144 -3.65 19.15 12.36
N LYS A 145 -3.75 20.08 11.40
CA LYS A 145 -4.92 20.99 11.29
C LYS A 145 -6.19 20.22 10.96
N GLN A 146 -6.12 19.25 10.06
CA GLN A 146 -7.25 18.40 9.72
C GLN A 146 -7.78 17.66 10.94
N MET A 147 -6.89 17.09 11.75
CA MET A 147 -7.28 16.36 12.95
C MET A 147 -7.82 17.25 14.07
N THR A 148 -7.27 18.45 14.23
CA THR A 148 -7.61 19.32 15.37
C THR A 148 -8.75 20.29 15.07
N ALA A 149 -8.89 20.71 13.81
CA ALA A 149 -9.86 21.71 13.36
C ALA A 149 -10.86 21.16 12.32
N GLY A 150 -10.70 19.93 11.84
CA GLY A 150 -11.58 19.36 10.80
C GLY A 150 -11.47 20.05 9.44
N GLN A 151 -10.39 20.78 9.20
CA GLN A 151 -10.17 21.59 8.00
C GLN A 151 -8.86 21.18 7.34
N THR A 152 -8.89 21.04 6.02
CA THR A 152 -7.68 20.87 5.20
C THR A 152 -7.77 21.76 3.97
N ALA A 153 -6.65 22.40 3.63
CA ALA A 153 -6.44 23.11 2.38
C ALA A 153 -5.58 22.29 1.39
N ALA A 154 -5.29 21.03 1.72
CA ALA A 154 -4.54 20.16 0.83
C ALA A 154 -5.36 19.85 -0.44
N ASP A 155 -4.69 19.89 -1.59
CA ASP A 155 -5.27 19.55 -2.88
C ASP A 155 -5.13 18.04 -3.12
N ASP A 156 -6.25 17.32 -2.93
CA ASP A 156 -6.33 15.88 -3.15
C ASP A 156 -6.23 15.51 -4.65
N ALA A 157 -6.69 16.37 -5.56
CA ALA A 157 -6.65 16.11 -6.99
C ALA A 157 -5.21 16.19 -7.51
N MET A 158 -4.44 17.18 -7.03
CA MET A 158 -3.01 17.30 -7.32
C MET A 158 -2.25 16.08 -6.82
N ARG A 159 -2.48 15.68 -5.56
CA ARG A 159 -1.84 14.50 -4.96
C ARG A 159 -2.13 13.22 -5.75
N TYR A 160 -3.39 13.01 -6.13
CA TYR A 160 -3.77 11.84 -6.91
C TYR A 160 -3.21 11.86 -8.34
N ALA A 161 -3.16 13.04 -8.96
CA ALA A 161 -2.57 13.20 -10.29
C ALA A 161 -1.08 12.82 -10.31
N ASP A 162 -0.34 13.14 -9.25
CA ASP A 162 1.06 12.71 -9.09
C ASP A 162 1.18 11.18 -8.98
N VAL A 163 0.36 10.56 -8.11
CA VAL A 163 0.33 9.11 -7.94
C VAL A 163 0.01 8.40 -9.25
N ILE A 164 -1.07 8.77 -9.94
CA ILE A 164 -1.46 8.07 -11.16
C ILE A 164 -0.49 8.37 -12.33
N GLY A 165 0.09 9.57 -12.38
CA GLY A 165 1.11 9.94 -13.35
C GLY A 165 2.37 9.08 -13.22
N SER A 166 2.82 8.85 -11.98
CA SER A 166 3.98 8.00 -11.71
C SER A 166 3.70 6.52 -12.02
N TRP A 167 2.54 6.00 -11.63
CA TRP A 167 2.12 4.63 -11.93
C TRP A 167 2.05 4.37 -13.43
N ASN A 168 1.42 5.26 -14.18
CA ASN A 168 1.30 5.14 -15.64
C ASN A 168 2.66 5.19 -16.33
N THR A 169 3.56 6.05 -15.84
CA THR A 169 4.93 6.14 -16.38
C THR A 169 5.71 4.86 -16.09
N TYR A 170 5.63 4.33 -14.87
CA TYR A 170 6.21 3.04 -14.51
C TYR A 170 5.67 1.91 -15.39
N LEU A 171 4.35 1.82 -15.59
CA LEU A 171 3.77 0.79 -16.46
C LEU A 171 4.26 0.89 -17.90
N ALA A 172 4.40 2.10 -18.43
CA ALA A 172 4.78 2.34 -19.81
C ALA A 172 6.28 2.10 -20.07
N ASN A 173 7.14 2.50 -19.13
CA ASN A 173 8.58 2.59 -19.35
C ASN A 173 9.38 1.52 -18.60
N GLU A 174 8.91 1.11 -17.41
CA GLU A 174 9.72 0.37 -16.44
C GLU A 174 9.25 -1.09 -16.23
N ASN A 175 7.93 -1.31 -16.20
CA ASN A 175 7.32 -2.58 -15.82
C ASN A 175 7.67 -3.71 -16.80
N ASN A 176 7.72 -3.42 -18.11
CA ASN A 176 8.13 -4.38 -19.15
C ASN A 176 7.46 -5.78 -19.06
N GLY A 177 6.19 -5.83 -18.65
CA GLY A 177 5.44 -7.10 -18.55
C GLY A 177 5.51 -7.79 -17.18
N ARG A 178 6.27 -7.24 -16.22
CA ARG A 178 6.54 -7.89 -14.93
C ARG A 178 5.34 -7.81 -14.00
N GLY A 179 5.23 -8.77 -13.09
CA GLY A 179 4.31 -8.68 -11.97
C GLY A 179 4.72 -7.57 -10.99
N VAL A 180 3.76 -7.04 -10.24
CA VAL A 180 4.00 -5.95 -9.28
C VAL A 180 3.23 -6.13 -7.98
N VAL A 181 3.91 -5.88 -6.87
CA VAL A 181 3.29 -5.72 -5.54
C VAL A 181 3.09 -4.22 -5.28
N LEU A 182 1.86 -3.80 -5.01
CA LEU A 182 1.58 -2.44 -4.56
C LEU A 182 1.76 -2.36 -3.05
N ILE A 183 2.51 -1.38 -2.56
CA ILE A 183 2.80 -1.23 -1.15
C ILE A 183 2.47 0.20 -0.73
N GLY A 184 1.79 0.38 0.40
CA GLY A 184 1.52 1.71 0.90
C GLY A 184 1.21 1.69 2.38
N HIS A 185 1.46 2.83 3.03
CA HIS A 185 1.11 3.04 4.42
C HIS A 185 0.31 4.32 4.58
N SER A 186 -0.68 4.32 5.48
CA SER A 186 -1.49 5.49 5.82
C SER A 186 -2.04 6.20 4.57
N GLN A 187 -1.68 7.46 4.31
CA GLN A 187 -2.07 8.15 3.08
C GLN A 187 -1.70 7.38 1.79
N GLY A 188 -0.55 6.73 1.75
CA GLY A 188 -0.16 5.92 0.60
C GLY A 188 -1.06 4.70 0.39
N ALA A 189 -1.54 4.07 1.48
CA ALA A 189 -2.53 2.99 1.40
C ALA A 189 -3.88 3.51 0.87
N SER A 190 -4.33 4.69 1.29
CA SER A 190 -5.56 5.30 0.76
C SER A 190 -5.45 5.64 -0.74
N MET A 191 -4.28 6.10 -1.19
CA MET A 191 -4.00 6.32 -2.61
C MET A 191 -4.02 5.01 -3.41
N ILE A 192 -3.52 3.90 -2.85
CA ILE A 192 -3.62 2.59 -3.49
C ILE A 192 -5.08 2.15 -3.62
N TYR A 193 -5.90 2.27 -2.57
CA TYR A 193 -7.31 1.90 -2.66
C TYR A 193 -8.05 2.71 -3.73
N GLN A 194 -7.77 4.01 -3.79
CA GLN A 194 -8.32 4.88 -4.82
C GLN A 194 -7.87 4.48 -6.23
N MET A 195 -6.58 4.14 -6.41
CA MET A 195 -6.01 3.67 -7.67
C MET A 195 -6.59 2.31 -8.10
N LEU A 196 -6.83 1.39 -7.15
CA LEU A 196 -7.49 0.12 -7.43
C LEU A 196 -8.90 0.32 -7.97
N GLU A 197 -9.69 1.17 -7.30
CA GLU A 197 -11.10 1.39 -7.65
C GLU A 197 -11.31 2.17 -8.94
N LYS A 198 -10.40 3.10 -9.27
CA LYS A 198 -10.56 3.99 -10.43
C LYS A 198 -9.82 3.51 -11.66
N ASP A 199 -8.63 2.94 -11.50
CA ASP A 199 -7.68 2.80 -12.61
C ASP A 199 -7.19 1.37 -12.84
N ILE A 200 -7.16 0.51 -11.82
CA ILE A 200 -6.59 -0.84 -11.96
C ILE A 200 -7.66 -1.91 -12.14
N VAL A 201 -8.65 -1.99 -11.25
CA VAL A 201 -9.66 -3.08 -11.30
C VAL A 201 -10.50 -2.96 -12.58
N GLY A 202 -10.52 -4.03 -13.36
CA GLY A 202 -11.17 -4.08 -14.67
C GLY A 202 -10.30 -3.60 -15.83
N SER A 203 -9.06 -3.16 -15.57
CA SER A 203 -8.07 -2.80 -16.60
C SER A 203 -7.08 -3.95 -16.86
N PRO A 204 -6.31 -3.91 -17.97
CA PRO A 204 -5.20 -4.84 -18.19
C PRO A 204 -4.10 -4.79 -17.11
N ALA A 205 -3.98 -3.67 -16.38
CA ALA A 205 -2.99 -3.56 -15.30
C ALA A 205 -3.29 -4.51 -14.13
N GLN A 206 -4.56 -4.93 -13.96
CA GLN A 206 -4.94 -5.88 -12.92
C GLN A 206 -4.24 -7.24 -13.05
N GLU A 207 -3.98 -7.70 -14.29
CA GLU A 207 -3.30 -8.98 -14.55
C GLU A 207 -1.85 -8.99 -14.05
N LYS A 208 -1.25 -7.81 -13.87
CA LYS A 208 0.10 -7.64 -13.36
C LYS A 208 0.16 -7.64 -11.83
N LEU A 209 -0.98 -7.51 -11.14
CA LEU A 209 -0.98 -7.44 -9.67
C LEU A 209 -0.63 -8.79 -9.05
N ILE A 210 0.51 -8.84 -8.37
CA ILE A 210 0.90 -9.96 -7.52
C ILE A 210 0.12 -9.90 -6.21
N ALA A 211 0.15 -8.75 -5.53
CA ALA A 211 -0.53 -8.52 -4.26
C ALA A 211 -0.59 -7.02 -3.94
N VAL A 212 -1.39 -6.68 -2.94
CA VAL A 212 -1.48 -5.32 -2.40
C VAL A 212 -1.20 -5.37 -0.89
N HIS A 213 -0.14 -4.70 -0.44
CA HIS A 213 0.20 -4.50 0.96
C HIS A 213 -0.11 -3.04 1.34
N ALA A 214 -1.36 -2.73 1.60
CA ALA A 214 -1.84 -1.39 1.90
C ALA A 214 -2.24 -1.33 3.39
N ILE A 215 -1.39 -0.71 4.21
CA ILE A 215 -1.41 -0.85 5.68
C ILE A 215 -1.70 0.51 6.33
N GLY A 216 -2.31 0.53 7.52
CA GLY A 216 -2.55 1.75 8.29
C GLY A 216 -3.61 2.68 7.68
N TYR A 217 -4.51 2.16 6.85
CA TYR A 217 -5.67 2.89 6.34
C TYR A 217 -6.83 1.94 6.09
N GLU A 218 -8.07 2.41 6.24
CA GLU A 218 -9.24 1.56 6.09
C GLU A 218 -9.55 1.21 4.63
N THR A 219 -9.92 -0.05 4.42
CA THR A 219 -10.72 -0.49 3.28
C THR A 219 -11.82 -1.41 3.83
N VAL A 220 -12.95 -1.49 3.13
CA VAL A 220 -14.15 -2.19 3.59
C VAL A 220 -14.52 -3.30 2.61
N ILE A 221 -15.05 -4.40 3.14
CA ILE A 221 -15.64 -5.43 2.30
C ILE A 221 -16.98 -4.92 1.77
N ASP A 222 -17.10 -4.84 0.45
CA ASP A 222 -18.38 -4.64 -0.21
C ASP A 222 -19.22 -5.92 -0.04
N PRO A 223 -20.38 -5.85 0.65
CA PRO A 223 -21.21 -7.04 0.91
C PRO A 223 -21.80 -7.65 -0.36
N SER A 224 -21.86 -6.91 -1.47
CA SER A 224 -22.39 -7.42 -2.73
C SER A 224 -21.37 -8.28 -3.51
N THR A 225 -20.08 -8.01 -3.32
CA THR A 225 -18.99 -8.67 -4.06
C THR A 225 -18.08 -9.52 -3.17
N GLY A 226 -18.10 -9.31 -1.85
CA GLY A 226 -17.16 -9.91 -0.91
C GLY A 226 -15.72 -9.41 -1.05
N ARG A 227 -15.52 -8.25 -1.68
CA ARG A 227 -14.20 -7.71 -2.05
C ARG A 227 -13.92 -6.39 -1.35
N ALA A 228 -12.65 -6.13 -1.04
CA ALA A 228 -12.14 -4.84 -0.58
C ALA A 228 -11.50 -4.11 -1.76
N SER A 229 -11.95 -2.89 -2.06
CA SER A 229 -11.47 -2.10 -3.21
C SER A 229 -11.36 -2.92 -4.51
N GLY A 230 -12.34 -3.80 -4.76
CA GLY A 230 -12.42 -4.64 -5.96
C GLY A 230 -11.57 -5.93 -5.97
N LEU A 231 -10.82 -6.22 -4.90
CA LEU A 231 -9.98 -7.42 -4.74
C LEU A 231 -10.39 -8.29 -3.53
N PRO A 232 -10.10 -9.60 -3.53
CA PRO A 232 -10.22 -10.42 -2.34
C PRO A 232 -9.21 -10.01 -1.26
N VAL A 233 -9.50 -10.32 0.00
CA VAL A 233 -8.55 -10.22 1.10
C VAL A 233 -7.72 -11.50 1.15
N CYS A 234 -6.40 -11.37 1.32
CA CYS A 234 -5.50 -12.52 1.30
C CYS A 234 -5.81 -13.48 2.46
N SER A 235 -5.95 -14.76 2.12
CA SER A 235 -6.26 -15.86 3.05
C SER A 235 -5.16 -16.91 3.15
N SER A 236 -4.18 -16.89 2.23
CA SER A 236 -3.00 -17.76 2.27
C SER A 236 -1.75 -17.09 1.68
N PRO A 237 -0.53 -17.53 2.08
CA PRO A 237 0.72 -16.90 1.61
C PRO A 237 1.00 -16.97 0.11
N SER A 238 0.41 -17.93 -0.62
CA SER A 238 0.58 -18.07 -2.07
C SER A 238 -0.59 -17.50 -2.88
N GLU A 239 -1.57 -16.89 -2.22
CA GLU A 239 -2.68 -16.23 -2.91
C GLU A 239 -2.21 -14.93 -3.56
N THR A 240 -2.47 -14.78 -4.86
CA THR A 240 -2.13 -13.60 -5.64
C THR A 240 -3.36 -12.77 -5.98
N GLY A 241 -3.19 -11.49 -6.31
CA GLY A 241 -4.28 -10.58 -6.65
C GLY A 241 -5.18 -10.24 -5.46
N CYS A 242 -4.64 -10.27 -4.24
CA CYS A 242 -5.37 -10.06 -2.99
C CYS A 242 -4.76 -8.91 -2.15
N ILE A 243 -5.51 -8.42 -1.16
CA ILE A 243 -5.12 -7.33 -0.26
C ILE A 243 -4.71 -7.88 1.12
N VAL A 244 -3.56 -7.42 1.59
CA VAL A 244 -3.11 -7.42 2.99
C VAL A 244 -3.28 -6.00 3.53
N SER A 245 -4.10 -5.85 4.57
CA SER A 245 -4.38 -4.58 5.24
C SER A 245 -4.60 -4.80 6.73
N PHE A 246 -4.08 -3.90 7.54
CA PHE A 246 -4.34 -3.85 8.97
C PHE A 246 -4.03 -2.46 9.52
N ALA A 247 -4.59 -2.15 10.68
CA ALA A 247 -4.06 -1.15 11.60
C ALA A 247 -3.69 -1.85 12.91
N SER A 248 -2.58 -1.46 13.53
CA SER A 248 -2.08 -2.17 14.70
C SER A 248 -2.29 -1.41 16.02
N PHE A 249 -2.65 -2.17 17.05
CA PHE A 249 -2.75 -1.71 18.43
C PHE A 249 -2.08 -2.73 19.34
N ARG A 250 -1.55 -2.28 20.48
CA ARG A 250 -1.10 -3.19 21.54
C ARG A 250 -2.32 -3.99 22.02
N GLU A 251 -2.16 -5.29 22.25
CA GLU A 251 -3.22 -6.11 22.83
C GLU A 251 -3.69 -5.54 24.19
N SER A 252 -2.75 -5.02 24.99
CA SER A 252 -3.00 -4.39 26.28
C SER A 252 -3.65 -3.00 26.20
N SER A 253 -3.70 -2.39 25.02
CA SER A 253 -4.31 -1.08 24.77
C SER A 253 -5.09 -1.11 23.44
N PRO A 254 -6.25 -1.78 23.40
CA PRO A 254 -7.08 -1.88 22.20
C PRO A 254 -7.57 -0.49 21.72
N PRO A 255 -8.06 -0.38 20.47
CA PRO A 255 -8.53 0.90 19.94
C PRO A 255 -9.66 1.48 20.81
N PRO A 256 -9.55 2.74 21.26
CA PRO A 256 -10.66 3.43 21.89
C PRO A 256 -11.80 3.68 20.87
N GLU A 257 -13.01 3.96 21.38
CA GLU A 257 -14.20 4.20 20.55
C GLU A 257 -13.97 5.27 19.46
N ASP A 258 -13.27 6.35 19.84
CA ASP A 258 -12.98 7.47 18.95
C ASP A 258 -11.81 7.22 17.98
N SER A 259 -11.06 6.12 18.14
CA SER A 259 -9.92 5.76 17.29
C SER A 259 -10.28 5.81 15.81
N PHE A 260 -9.50 6.55 15.02
CA PHE A 260 -9.64 6.63 13.57
C PHE A 260 -9.25 5.31 12.89
N PHE A 261 -8.28 4.59 13.45
CA PHE A 261 -7.76 3.36 12.88
C PHE A 261 -8.51 2.13 13.39
N GLY A 262 -8.57 1.10 12.53
CA GLY A 262 -9.28 -0.15 12.80
C GLY A 262 -10.80 -0.06 12.57
N LYS A 263 -11.32 1.07 12.09
CA LYS A 263 -12.73 1.24 11.70
C LYS A 263 -12.82 1.91 10.33
N ALA A 264 -13.99 1.87 9.72
CA ALA A 264 -14.30 2.66 8.53
C ALA A 264 -15.51 3.57 8.77
N GLN A 265 -15.74 4.50 7.84
CA GLN A 265 -16.86 5.43 7.91
C GLN A 265 -18.22 4.69 7.87
N ASP A 266 -19.28 5.38 8.31
CA ASP A 266 -20.67 4.89 8.32
C ASP A 266 -20.89 3.58 9.08
N GLY A 267 -20.08 3.33 10.13
CA GLY A 267 -20.18 2.12 10.96
C GLY A 267 -19.70 0.85 10.25
N LYS A 268 -18.97 0.98 9.13
CA LYS A 268 -18.35 -0.15 8.44
C LYS A 268 -17.09 -0.60 9.16
N ARG A 269 -16.76 -1.87 8.92
CA ARG A 269 -15.65 -2.59 9.53
C ARG A 269 -14.44 -2.55 8.60
N ALA A 270 -13.28 -2.18 9.13
CA ALA A 270 -12.04 -2.17 8.37
C ALA A 270 -11.53 -3.60 8.16
N VAL A 271 -10.87 -3.87 7.04
CA VAL A 271 -10.18 -5.14 6.82
C VAL A 271 -9.00 -5.27 7.78
N CYS A 272 -8.90 -6.42 8.46
CA CYS A 272 -7.71 -6.86 9.17
C CYS A 272 -7.20 -8.20 8.62
N THR A 273 -5.94 -8.21 8.22
CA THR A 273 -5.17 -9.42 7.91
C THR A 273 -3.96 -9.51 8.83
N ASN A 274 -3.67 -10.70 9.34
CA ASN A 274 -2.42 -10.97 10.04
C ASN A 274 -1.36 -11.48 9.05
N PRO A 275 -0.32 -10.71 8.69
CA PRO A 275 0.69 -11.16 7.73
C PRO A 275 1.50 -12.36 8.23
N ALA A 276 1.51 -12.63 9.54
CA ALA A 276 2.12 -13.83 10.11
C ALA A 276 1.21 -15.08 10.06
N ALA A 277 -0.09 -14.90 9.82
CA ALA A 277 -1.09 -15.97 9.80
C ALA A 277 -2.31 -15.57 8.94
N LEU A 278 -2.14 -15.47 7.62
CA LEU A 278 -3.22 -15.05 6.70
C LEU A 278 -4.48 -15.94 6.76
N GLY A 279 -4.32 -17.22 7.13
CA GLY A 279 -5.44 -18.15 7.36
C GLY A 279 -6.21 -17.91 8.67
N GLY A 280 -5.82 -16.89 9.45
CA GLY A 280 -6.38 -16.55 10.75
C GLY A 280 -5.57 -17.09 11.92
N GLY A 281 -5.83 -16.53 13.10
CA GLY A 281 -5.16 -16.87 14.35
C GLY A 281 -3.95 -15.99 14.66
N GLN A 282 -3.19 -16.44 15.67
CA GLN A 282 -1.98 -15.78 16.13
C GLN A 282 -0.78 -16.24 15.30
N GLY A 283 0.18 -15.34 15.08
CA GLY A 283 1.45 -15.65 14.43
C GLY A 283 2.58 -14.75 14.92
N ASP A 284 3.80 -15.27 14.87
CA ASP A 284 4.99 -14.53 15.29
C ASP A 284 5.36 -13.45 14.26
N LEU A 285 5.61 -12.26 14.77
CA LEU A 285 6.02 -11.12 13.97
C LEU A 285 7.54 -11.12 13.75
N LYS A 286 7.95 -11.02 12.49
CA LYS A 286 9.33 -10.80 12.07
C LYS A 286 9.59 -9.30 11.98
N ALA A 287 9.67 -8.66 13.15
CA ALA A 287 9.85 -7.24 13.24
C ALA A 287 11.25 -6.78 12.80
N TYR A 288 11.29 -5.64 12.12
CA TYR A 288 12.51 -4.86 11.88
C TYR A 288 12.27 -3.44 12.36
N MET A 289 12.51 -3.23 13.65
CA MET A 289 12.26 -1.98 14.34
C MET A 289 13.43 -1.01 14.14
N PRO A 290 13.19 0.29 13.96
CA PRO A 290 14.27 1.24 13.75
C PRO A 290 15.02 1.54 15.05
N ARG A 291 16.35 1.65 14.96
CA ARG A 291 17.18 2.14 16.07
C ARG A 291 16.75 3.52 16.54
N GLN A 292 16.18 4.34 15.67
CA GLN A 292 15.68 5.67 16.01
C GLN A 292 14.36 5.96 15.29
N SER A 293 13.32 6.27 16.05
CA SER A 293 12.02 6.65 15.48
C SER A 293 12.01 8.10 15.00
N LEU A 294 11.19 8.38 13.99
CA LEU A 294 10.94 9.74 13.51
C LEU A 294 10.53 10.67 14.67
N GLY A 295 11.10 11.88 14.71
CA GLY A 295 10.80 12.88 15.73
C GLY A 295 11.40 12.62 17.12
N ARG A 296 12.17 11.53 17.31
CA ARG A 296 12.90 11.26 18.58
C ARG A 296 14.37 11.65 18.46
N LEU A 297 14.89 12.33 19.49
CA LEU A 297 16.31 12.70 19.59
C LEU A 297 17.20 11.56 20.08
N ALA A 298 16.67 10.69 20.94
CA ALA A 298 17.40 9.54 21.47
C ALA A 298 17.08 8.27 20.67
N PRO A 299 18.05 7.34 20.54
CA PRO A 299 17.78 6.00 20.06
C PRO A 299 16.72 5.29 20.90
N ASN A 300 16.00 4.38 20.27
CA ASN A 300 15.10 3.48 20.95
C ASN A 300 15.89 2.51 21.84
N ASP A 301 15.31 2.18 22.98
CA ASP A 301 15.86 1.22 23.92
C ASP A 301 15.29 -0.17 23.63
N TYR A 302 16.17 -1.13 23.41
CA TYR A 302 15.84 -2.55 23.19
C TYR A 302 16.43 -3.46 24.27
N GLY A 303 16.87 -2.89 25.39
CA GLY A 303 17.51 -3.60 26.51
C GLY A 303 19.02 -3.82 26.33
N VAL A 304 19.48 -3.88 25.06
CA VAL A 304 20.90 -4.01 24.71
C VAL A 304 21.36 -2.90 23.76
N ALA A 305 22.64 -2.57 23.82
CA ALA A 305 23.23 -1.56 22.94
C ALA A 305 23.33 -2.08 21.50
N VAL A 306 22.83 -1.30 20.54
CA VAL A 306 22.85 -1.62 19.10
C VAL A 306 23.42 -0.46 18.28
N ASP A 307 24.25 -0.79 17.29
CA ASP A 307 24.86 0.18 16.36
C ASP A 307 24.30 0.10 14.93
N THR A 308 23.52 -0.94 14.63
CA THR A 308 22.85 -1.12 13.34
C THR A 308 21.62 -0.22 13.20
N PRO A 309 21.23 0.15 11.97
CA PRO A 309 20.04 0.97 11.73
C PRO A 309 18.72 0.32 12.19
N PHE A 310 18.65 -1.03 12.17
CA PHE A 310 17.46 -1.78 12.57
C PHE A 310 17.75 -2.81 13.66
N VAL A 311 16.68 -3.31 14.27
CA VAL A 311 16.69 -4.36 15.28
C VAL A 311 15.62 -5.41 14.94
N SER A 312 15.99 -6.69 15.04
CA SER A 312 15.05 -7.81 14.98
C SER A 312 14.86 -8.43 16.36
N LEU A 313 13.62 -8.76 16.69
CA LEU A 313 13.20 -9.17 18.04
C LEU A 313 12.46 -10.53 17.98
N PRO A 314 13.11 -11.62 17.52
CA PRO A 314 12.44 -12.91 17.35
C PRO A 314 11.85 -13.41 18.66
N GLY A 315 10.60 -13.85 18.61
CA GLY A 315 9.83 -14.34 19.74
C GLY A 315 9.31 -13.27 20.71
N LEU A 316 9.70 -11.99 20.57
CA LEU A 316 9.17 -10.93 21.44
C LEU A 316 7.76 -10.52 21.03
N LEU A 317 7.46 -10.51 19.73
CA LEU A 317 6.22 -9.97 19.19
C LEU A 317 5.44 -11.07 18.47
N SER A 318 4.14 -11.14 18.78
CA SER A 318 3.17 -11.89 18.00
C SER A 318 1.96 -11.02 17.73
N ALA A 319 1.15 -11.38 16.74
CA ALA A 319 -0.08 -10.66 16.47
C ALA A 319 -1.23 -11.58 16.11
N GLN A 320 -2.45 -11.07 16.30
CA GLN A 320 -3.70 -11.67 15.89
C GLN A 320 -4.70 -10.57 15.49
N CYS A 321 -5.49 -10.79 14.44
CA CYS A 321 -6.63 -9.91 14.18
C CYS A 321 -7.72 -10.12 15.24
N LEU A 322 -8.04 -9.05 15.97
CA LEU A 322 -9.11 -9.02 16.95
C LEU A 322 -10.19 -8.02 16.52
N ALA A 323 -11.34 -8.16 17.15
CA ALA A 323 -12.56 -7.42 16.85
C ALA A 323 -13.26 -7.00 18.14
N ASN A 324 -13.81 -5.79 18.17
CA ASN A 324 -14.81 -5.35 19.14
C ASN A 324 -16.09 -4.94 18.39
N ASP A 325 -16.99 -4.18 19.02
CA ASP A 325 -18.25 -3.76 18.38
C ASP A 325 -18.03 -2.84 17.16
N THR A 326 -16.98 -2.01 17.18
CA THR A 326 -16.76 -0.92 16.22
C THR A 326 -15.49 -1.08 15.37
N HIS A 327 -14.54 -1.89 15.81
CA HIS A 327 -13.20 -1.98 15.23
C HIS A 327 -12.75 -3.42 14.98
N ASP A 328 -11.97 -3.58 13.91
CA ASP A 328 -11.12 -4.73 13.63
C ASP A 328 -9.67 -4.24 13.51
N TRP A 329 -8.75 -4.88 14.22
CA TRP A 329 -7.36 -4.44 14.26
C TRP A 329 -6.39 -5.60 14.46
N LEU A 330 -5.13 -5.38 14.10
CA LEU A 330 -4.04 -6.29 14.39
C LEU A 330 -3.59 -6.03 15.84
N ALA A 331 -4.01 -6.89 16.76
CA ALA A 331 -3.57 -6.85 18.14
C ALA A 331 -2.14 -7.39 18.25
N VAL A 332 -1.23 -6.58 18.77
CA VAL A 332 0.18 -6.93 18.96
C VAL A 332 0.41 -7.27 20.42
N THR A 333 0.77 -8.53 20.67
CA THR A 333 1.17 -9.01 22.00
C THR A 333 2.69 -8.91 22.13
N ILE A 334 3.14 -8.36 23.25
CA ILE A 334 4.56 -8.25 23.61
C ILE A 334 4.83 -9.28 24.70
N HIS A 335 5.66 -10.26 24.38
CA HIS A 335 6.07 -11.34 25.27
C HIS A 335 7.25 -10.91 26.14
N ALA A 336 7.03 -9.86 26.94
CA ALA A 336 8.01 -9.31 27.85
C ALA A 336 8.37 -10.31 28.97
N ASP A 337 9.66 -10.43 29.28
CA ASP A 337 10.17 -11.14 30.45
C ASP A 337 11.13 -10.23 31.21
N PRO A 338 10.69 -9.60 32.32
CA PRO A 338 11.52 -8.68 33.10
C PRO A 338 12.78 -9.31 33.72
N ALA A 339 12.92 -10.63 33.64
CA ALA A 339 14.13 -11.35 34.06
C ALA A 339 15.19 -11.44 32.94
N ASP A 340 14.82 -11.18 31.69
CA ASP A 340 15.69 -11.26 30.53
C ASP A 340 16.33 -9.88 30.19
N PRO A 341 17.45 -9.82 29.44
CA PRO A 341 18.13 -8.56 29.13
C PRO A 341 17.48 -7.73 28.02
N ARG A 342 16.43 -8.23 27.36
CA ARG A 342 15.74 -7.56 26.25
C ARG A 342 14.78 -6.50 26.80
N ALA A 343 14.38 -5.57 25.94
CA ALA A 343 13.32 -4.63 26.32
C ALA A 343 11.98 -5.35 26.54
N ASP A 344 11.32 -4.96 27.63
CA ASP A 344 9.95 -5.36 27.98
C ASP A 344 8.87 -4.60 27.18
N ASP A 345 9.27 -3.64 26.36
CA ASP A 345 8.38 -2.83 25.55
C ASP A 345 9.03 -2.43 24.22
N ILE A 346 8.22 -1.93 23.29
CA ILE A 346 8.65 -1.45 21.98
C ILE A 346 8.30 0.04 21.79
N PRO A 347 9.08 0.80 21.01
CA PRO A 347 8.65 2.11 20.54
C PRO A 347 7.52 1.97 19.50
N GLY A 348 6.78 3.04 19.27
CA GLY A 348 5.78 3.06 18.20
C GLY A 348 4.58 3.96 18.47
N ASP A 349 4.30 4.26 19.74
CA ASP A 349 3.18 5.12 20.08
C ASP A 349 3.44 6.56 19.64
N LEU A 350 2.39 7.21 19.14
CA LEU A 350 2.39 8.66 18.95
C LEU A 350 2.38 9.33 20.32
N VAL A 351 3.37 10.18 20.58
CA VAL A 351 3.48 10.95 21.83
C VAL A 351 3.31 12.43 21.52
N PHE A 352 2.29 13.05 22.09
CA PHE A 352 2.04 14.48 21.99
C PHE A 352 2.04 15.11 23.39
N ASN A 353 2.83 16.17 23.59
CA ASN A 353 3.02 16.83 24.89
C ASN A 353 3.34 15.84 26.05
N GLY A 354 4.18 14.84 25.77
CA GLY A 354 4.62 13.85 26.76
C GLY A 354 3.57 12.78 27.11
N LYS A 355 2.46 12.72 26.38
CA LYS A 355 1.40 11.71 26.57
C LYS A 355 1.22 10.88 25.30
N VAL A 356 1.02 9.58 25.49
CA VAL A 356 0.60 8.68 24.41
C VAL A 356 -0.78 9.11 23.91
N VAL A 357 -0.95 9.12 22.58
CA VAL A 357 -2.22 9.35 21.90
C VAL A 357 -2.80 7.97 21.54
N PRO A 358 -3.70 7.41 22.36
CA PRO A 358 -4.13 6.00 22.22
C PRO A 358 -4.86 5.73 20.90
N ASP A 359 -5.53 6.74 20.33
CA ASP A 359 -6.28 6.67 19.07
C ASP A 359 -5.41 6.29 17.86
N TRP A 360 -4.08 6.37 17.98
CA TRP A 360 -3.12 6.03 16.93
C TRP A 360 -2.57 4.61 17.06
N GLY A 361 -2.77 3.94 18.19
CA GLY A 361 -2.16 2.63 18.44
C GLY A 361 -0.67 2.63 18.14
N LEU A 362 -0.24 1.67 17.31
CA LEU A 362 1.14 1.50 16.85
C LEU A 362 1.34 1.99 15.40
N HIS A 363 0.49 2.89 14.91
CA HIS A 363 0.45 3.33 13.51
C HIS A 363 1.80 3.83 12.95
N LEU A 364 2.66 4.42 13.79
CA LEU A 364 3.98 4.90 13.35
C LEU A 364 4.95 3.76 12.98
N VAL A 365 4.63 2.53 13.37
CA VAL A 365 5.48 1.34 13.19
C VAL A 365 4.71 0.14 12.62
N ASP A 366 3.50 0.32 12.08
CA ASP A 366 2.70 -0.77 11.48
C ASP A 366 3.53 -1.66 10.55
N MET A 367 4.26 -1.02 9.63
CA MET A 367 5.13 -1.70 8.66
C MET A 367 6.29 -2.41 9.35
N ASN A 368 6.95 -1.75 10.32
CA ASN A 368 8.12 -2.28 11.02
C ASN A 368 7.81 -3.52 11.85
N LEU A 369 6.63 -3.56 12.45
CA LEU A 369 6.14 -4.69 13.26
C LEU A 369 6.16 -5.99 12.46
N ALA A 370 5.71 -5.95 11.20
CA ALA A 370 5.56 -7.13 10.35
C ALA A 370 6.50 -7.16 9.15
N MET A 371 7.53 -6.29 9.11
CA MET A 371 8.33 -6.05 7.91
C MET A 371 8.88 -7.34 7.29
N GLY A 372 9.45 -8.23 8.10
CA GLY A 372 9.95 -9.51 7.62
C GLY A 372 8.85 -10.44 7.13
N ASN A 373 7.67 -10.45 7.77
CA ASN A 373 6.52 -11.24 7.31
C ASN A 373 6.05 -10.72 5.94
N LEU A 374 5.97 -9.40 5.77
CA LEU A 374 5.52 -8.77 4.53
C LEU A 374 6.48 -9.01 3.37
N VAL A 375 7.79 -8.96 3.60
CA VAL A 375 8.81 -9.31 2.59
C VAL A 375 8.73 -10.79 2.23
N ASP A 376 8.52 -11.68 3.20
CA ASP A 376 8.32 -13.11 2.94
C ASP A 376 7.04 -13.40 2.16
N LEU A 377 5.96 -12.65 2.44
CA LEU A 377 4.71 -12.73 1.67
C LEU A 377 4.93 -12.26 0.24
N ALA A 378 5.55 -11.10 0.02
CA ALA A 378 5.84 -10.62 -1.33
C ALA A 378 6.67 -11.63 -2.13
N ARG A 379 7.67 -12.27 -1.50
CA ARG A 379 8.46 -13.34 -2.12
C ARG A 379 7.60 -14.55 -2.51
N THR A 380 6.75 -15.00 -1.59
CA THR A 380 5.90 -16.19 -1.79
C THR A 380 4.85 -15.95 -2.87
N GLN A 381 4.18 -14.79 -2.83
CA GLN A 381 3.18 -14.39 -3.81
C GLN A 381 3.82 -14.13 -5.17
N GLY A 382 5.01 -13.50 -5.21
CA GLY A 382 5.76 -13.30 -6.44
C GLY A 382 6.13 -14.62 -7.11
N GLN A 383 6.58 -15.61 -6.34
CA GLN A 383 6.83 -16.96 -6.87
C GLN A 383 5.54 -17.61 -7.39
N ALA A 384 4.44 -17.54 -6.64
CA ALA A 384 3.16 -18.09 -7.07
C ALA A 384 2.65 -17.46 -8.38
N TRP A 385 2.82 -16.15 -8.54
CA TRP A 385 2.47 -15.44 -9.77
C TRP A 385 3.34 -15.92 -10.94
N LEU A 386 4.65 -16.04 -10.75
CA LEU A 386 5.57 -16.55 -11.79
C LEU A 386 5.24 -17.99 -12.20
N ASP A 387 4.91 -18.85 -11.23
CA ASP A 387 4.52 -20.23 -11.50
C ASP A 387 3.24 -20.30 -12.34
N ALA A 388 2.26 -19.42 -12.06
CA ALA A 388 1.05 -19.29 -12.87
C ALA A 388 1.35 -18.81 -14.29
N GLN A 389 2.22 -17.82 -14.48
CA GLN A 389 2.60 -17.32 -15.80
C GLN A 389 3.34 -18.36 -16.66
N ASN A 390 4.10 -19.27 -16.04
CA ASN A 390 4.80 -20.33 -16.75
C ASN A 390 3.92 -21.54 -17.11
N ALA A 391 2.71 -21.62 -16.55
CA ALA A 391 1.77 -22.71 -16.78
C ALA A 391 0.81 -22.44 -17.96
N GLU A 392 0.73 -21.20 -18.42
CA GLU A 392 0.00 -20.74 -19.62
C GLU A 392 0.86 -20.83 -20.89
#